data_AF-A1AMW8-F1
#
_entry.id   AF-A1AMW8-F1
#
_cell.length_a   1.000
_cell.length_b   1.000
_cell.length_c   1.000
_cell.angle_alpha   90.00
_cell.angle_beta   90.00
_cell.angle_gamma   90.00
#
_symmetry.space_group_name_H-M   'P 1'
#
loop_
_entity.id
_entity.type
_entity.pdbx_description
1 polymer ?
#
loop_
_entity_poly.entity_id
_entity_poly.type
_entity_poly.pdbx_seq_one_letter_code
_entity_poly.pdbx_strand_id
1 'polypeptide(L)'
;MFIEREVKPILHRQKCSACGYYTIHRAIPQGERACDSCTHCGHTVELLWFADLKAAIKNFERLLNDLSEIYPELNDLKEPGDHIMLD
;
A
#
# COMPACT_ATOMS: atom_id res chain seq x y z
N MET A 1 28.99 -15.57 2.07
CA MET A 1 28.39 -14.44 1.34
C MET A 1 26.90 -14.54 1.48
N PHE A 2 26.28 -13.76 2.36
CA PHE A 2 24.83 -13.62 2.38
C PHE A 2 24.47 -12.79 1.16
N ILE A 3 23.78 -13.39 0.20
CA ILE A 3 23.17 -12.65 -0.89
C ILE A 3 21.99 -11.93 -0.23
N GLU A 4 22.20 -10.71 0.24
CA GLU A 4 21.13 -9.79 0.59
C GLU A 4 20.34 -9.56 -0.70
N ARG A 5 19.30 -10.38 -0.91
CA ARG A 5 18.30 -10.09 -1.93
C ARG A 5 17.61 -8.83 -1.45
N GLU A 6 18.03 -7.67 -1.94
CA GLU A 6 17.31 -6.42 -1.78
C GLU A 6 15.90 -6.62 -2.35
N VAL A 7 14.95 -6.96 -1.48
CA VAL A 7 13.58 -7.11 -1.93
C VAL A 7 13.00 -5.71 -2.05
N LYS A 8 12.76 -5.31 -3.31
CA LYS A 8 12.23 -3.98 -3.59
C LYS A 8 10.88 -3.80 -2.87
N PRO A 9 10.66 -2.67 -2.19
CA PRO A 9 9.38 -2.35 -1.61
C PRO A 9 8.30 -2.34 -2.69
N ILE A 10 7.13 -2.90 -2.37
CA ILE A 10 5.94 -2.73 -3.20
C ILE A 10 5.22 -1.48 -2.72
N LEU A 11 4.89 -0.59 -3.66
CA LEU A 11 4.03 0.54 -3.40
C LEU A 11 2.63 0.20 -3.89
N HIS A 12 1.62 0.49 -3.07
CA HIS A 12 0.22 0.31 -3.42
C HIS A 12 -0.64 1.34 -2.70
N ARG A 13 -1.78 1.69 -3.25
CA ARG A 13 -2.74 2.61 -2.64
C ARG A 13 -3.66 1.83 -1.71
N GLN A 14 -3.95 2.42 -0.55
CA GLN A 14 -4.86 1.83 0.44
C GLN A 14 -5.41 2.91 1.36
N LYS A 15 -6.60 2.68 1.93
CA LYS A 15 -7.07 3.48 3.07
C LYS A 15 -6.32 3.07 4.33
N CYS A 16 -5.62 4.01 4.94
CA CYS A 16 -4.96 3.79 6.21
C CYS A 16 -5.99 3.74 7.34
N SER A 17 -6.00 2.66 8.13
CA SER A 17 -6.88 2.51 9.29
C SER A 17 -6.54 3.47 10.43
N ALA A 18 -5.30 3.97 10.49
CA ALA A 18 -4.84 4.84 11.58
C ALA A 18 -5.16 6.32 11.34
N CYS A 19 -4.86 6.86 10.15
CA CYS A 19 -5.13 8.26 9.83
C CYS A 19 -6.43 8.48 9.04
N GLY A 20 -7.06 7.43 8.52
CA GLY A 20 -8.33 7.51 7.77
C GLY A 20 -8.18 7.97 6.31
N TYR A 21 -7.00 8.42 5.90
CA TYR A 21 -6.73 8.86 4.52
C TYR A 21 -6.49 7.67 3.58
N TYR A 22 -6.93 7.81 2.33
CA TYR A 22 -6.43 7.04 1.21
C TYR A 22 -5.06 7.56 0.83
N THR A 23 -4.06 6.69 0.82
CA THR A 23 -2.65 7.08 0.65
C THR A 23 -1.88 5.94 0.02
N ILE A 24 -0.66 6.24 -0.44
CA ILE A 24 0.28 5.18 -0.81
C ILE A 24 0.82 4.51 0.45
N HIS A 25 0.88 3.19 0.41
CA HIS A 25 1.45 2.30 1.38
C HIS A 25 2.72 1.67 0.80
N ARG A 26 3.67 1.32 1.68
CA ARG A 26 4.94 0.70 1.33
C ARG A 26 5.05 -0.64 2.05
N ALA A 27 4.89 -1.71 1.29
CA ALA A 27 5.09 -3.08 1.76
C ALA A 27 6.54 -3.53 1.52
N ILE A 28 7.28 -3.74 2.61
CA ILE A 28 8.66 -4.26 2.60
C ILE A 28 8.63 -5.71 3.11
N PRO A 29 8.91 -6.70 2.26
CA PRO A 29 8.99 -8.09 2.70
C PRO A 29 10.27 -8.37 3.50
N GLN A 30 10.10 -9.12 4.58
CA GLN A 30 11.10 -9.56 5.52
C GLN A 30 10.91 -11.07 5.76
N GLY A 31 11.46 -11.89 4.87
CA GLY A 31 11.30 -13.35 4.94
C GLY A 31 9.86 -13.79 4.67
N GLU A 32 9.21 -14.36 5.69
CA GLU A 32 7.82 -14.86 5.64
C GLU A 32 6.76 -13.80 6.00
N ARG A 33 7.19 -12.58 6.31
CA ARG A 33 6.32 -11.46 6.65
C ARG A 33 6.62 -10.25 5.78
N ALA A 34 5.74 -9.27 5.77
CA ALA A 34 5.99 -7.96 5.20
C ALA A 34 5.49 -6.87 6.13
N CYS A 35 6.30 -5.83 6.28
CA CYS A 35 5.91 -4.62 6.96
C CYS A 35 5.26 -3.69 5.94
N ASP A 36 3.96 -3.50 6.07
CA ASP A 36 3.23 -2.52 5.27
C ASP A 36 3.09 -1.21 6.03
N SER A 37 3.60 -0.12 5.46
CA SER A 37 3.67 1.18 6.12
C SER A 37 2.94 2.25 5.33
N CYS A 38 2.02 2.95 5.98
CA CYS A 38 1.40 4.15 5.45
C CYS A 38 2.46 5.24 5.22
N THR A 39 2.57 5.74 3.99
CA THR A 39 3.58 6.75 3.65
C THR A 39 3.19 8.16 4.12
N HIS A 40 1.95 8.38 4.54
CA HIS A 40 1.47 9.64 5.12
C HIS A 40 1.75 9.75 6.62
N CYS A 41 1.25 8.81 7.43
CA CYS A 41 1.35 8.88 8.90
C CYS A 41 2.42 7.96 9.50
N GLY A 42 3.05 7.10 8.70
CA GLY A 42 4.07 6.15 9.17
C GLY A 42 3.51 4.96 9.95
N HIS A 43 2.19 4.79 10.03
CA HIS A 43 1.60 3.62 10.68
C HIS A 43 2.00 2.35 9.93
N THR A 44 2.55 1.38 10.66
CA THR A 44 3.03 0.11 10.10
C THR A 44 2.21 -1.04 10.64
N VAL A 45 1.88 -1.98 9.75
CA VAL A 45 1.25 -3.26 10.07
C VAL A 45 2.09 -4.41 9.54
N GLU A 46 2.17 -5.49 10.31
CA GLU A 46 2.79 -6.73 9.84
C GLU A 46 1.75 -7.57 9.09
N LEU A 47 2.10 -7.96 7.86
CA LEU A 47 1.33 -8.85 7.00
C LEU A 47 2.12 -10.14 6.82
N LEU A 48 1.43 -11.27 6.68
CA LEU A 48 2.08 -12.49 6.21
C LEU A 48 2.47 -12.30 4.73
N TRP A 49 3.72 -12.60 4.39
CA TRP A 49 4.21 -12.51 3.02
C TRP A 49 4.08 -13.86 2.33
N PHE A 50 2.93 -14.06 1.70
CA PHE A 50 2.62 -15.24 0.89
C PHE A 50 2.33 -14.80 -0.55
N ALA A 51 2.36 -15.75 -1.48
CA ALA A 51 2.17 -15.47 -2.91
C ALA A 51 0.88 -14.67 -3.19
N ASP A 52 -0.17 -14.88 -2.40
CA ASP A 52 -1.43 -14.18 -2.56
C ASP A 52 -1.40 -12.72 -2.07
N LEU A 53 -0.38 -12.26 -1.33
CA LEU A 53 -0.33 -10.84 -0.94
C LEU A 53 -0.22 -9.94 -2.18
N LYS A 54 0.53 -10.36 -3.19
CA LYS A 54 0.57 -9.64 -4.48
C LYS A 54 -0.80 -9.63 -5.16
N ALA A 55 -1.56 -10.72 -5.06
CA ALA A 55 -2.91 -10.81 -5.60
C ALA A 55 -3.88 -9.91 -4.82
N ALA A 56 -3.77 -9.87 -3.49
CA ALA A 56 -4.54 -8.99 -2.62
C ALA A 56 -4.27 -7.52 -2.95
N ILE A 57 -2.99 -7.12 -3.04
CA ILE A 57 -2.59 -5.76 -3.46
C ILE A 57 -3.19 -5.40 -4.82
N LYS A 58 -3.11 -6.30 -5.80
CA LYS A 58 -3.71 -6.08 -7.12
C LYS A 58 -5.24 -5.94 -7.07
N ASN A 59 -5.91 -6.70 -6.21
CA ASN A 59 -7.36 -6.59 -6.03
C ASN A 59 -7.74 -5.25 -5.37
N PHE A 60 -6.97 -4.77 -4.40
CA PHE A 60 -7.17 -3.45 -3.80
C PHE A 60 -6.96 -2.31 -4.80
N GLU A 61 -5.92 -2.40 -5.63
CA GLU A 61 -5.70 -1.45 -6.72
C GLU A 61 -6.88 -1.42 -7.71
N ARG A 62 -7.45 -2.58 -8.04
CA ARG A 62 -8.65 -2.64 -8.88
C ARG A 62 -9.84 -1.95 -8.21
N LEU A 63 -10.09 -2.26 -6.93
CA LEU A 63 -11.18 -1.66 -6.18
C LEU A 63 -11.02 -0.14 -6.08
N LEU A 64 -9.80 0.35 -5.94
CA LEU A 64 -9.50 1.79 -5.93
C LEU A 64 -9.68 2.46 -7.29
N ASN A 65 -9.38 1.77 -8.39
CA ASN A 65 -9.67 2.28 -9.73
C ASN A 65 -11.19 2.35 -9.96
N ASP A 66 -11.94 1.34 -9.53
CA ASP A 66 -13.41 1.38 -9.60
C ASP A 66 -13.96 2.53 -8.74
N LEU A 67 -13.35 2.77 -7.56
CA LEU A 67 -13.72 3.91 -6.69
C LEU A 67 -13.33 5.26 -7.32
N SER A 68 -12.28 5.31 -8.13
CA SER A 68 -11.82 6.55 -8.76
C SER A 68 -12.71 7.00 -9.93
N GLU A 69 -13.62 6.14 -10.41
CA GLU A 69 -14.71 6.57 -11.30
C GLU A 69 -15.71 7.48 -10.58
N ILE A 70 -15.89 7.29 -9.27
CA ILE A 70 -16.79 8.09 -8.42
C ILE A 70 -16.03 9.25 -7.79
N TYR A 71 -14.80 8.99 -7.34
CA TYR A 71 -13.91 9.94 -6.65
C TYR A 71 -12.64 10.15 -7.48
N PRO A 72 -12.68 11.01 -8.53
CA PRO A 72 -11.57 11.18 -9.47
C PRO A 72 -10.26 11.64 -8.81
N GLU A 73 -10.34 12.29 -7.65
CA GLU A 73 -9.19 12.70 -6.84
C GLU A 73 -8.29 11.53 -6.48
N LEU A 74 -8.82 10.30 -6.31
CA LEU A 74 -8.00 9.11 -6.03
C LEU A 74 -6.94 8.81 -7.11
N ASN A 75 -7.10 9.35 -8.31
CA ASN A 75 -6.10 9.24 -9.39
C ASN A 75 -4.88 10.15 -9.16
N ASP A 76 -4.97 11.11 -8.24
CA ASP A 76 -3.87 11.99 -7.87
C ASP A 76 -2.90 11.35 -6.86
N LEU A 77 -3.25 10.20 -6.27
CA LEU A 77 -2.34 9.39 -5.45
C LEU A 77 -1.28 8.71 -6.33
N LYS A 78 -0.14 9.38 -6.56
CA LYS A 78 0.93 8.89 -7.45
C LYS A 78 2.25 8.68 -6.73
N GLU A 79 2.52 9.46 -5.69
CA GLU A 79 3.78 9.48 -4.97
C GLU A 79 3.62 9.16 -3.48
N PRO A 80 4.64 8.54 -2.84
CA PRO A 80 4.65 8.34 -1.40
C PRO A 80 4.46 9.66 -0.65
N GLY A 81 3.51 9.71 0.28
CA GLY A 81 3.12 10.91 1.02
C GLY A 81 1.81 11.55 0.51
N ASP A 82 1.40 11.25 -0.72
CA ASP A 82 0.10 11.66 -1.24
C ASP A 82 -1.02 11.05 -0.41
N HIS A 83 -2.00 11.87 -0.05
CA HIS A 83 -3.10 11.47 0.82
C HIS A 83 -4.38 12.22 0.47
N ILE A 84 -5.49 11.50 0.50
CA ILE A 84 -6.83 12.00 0.17
C ILE A 84 -7.81 11.52 1.22
N MET A 85 -8.58 12.46 1.76
CA MET A 85 -9.72 12.15 2.61
C MET A 85 -10.95 12.17 1.72
N LEU A 86 -11.60 11.03 1.58
CA LEU A 86 -12.93 10.95 1.01
C LEU A 86 -13.92 11.07 2.17
N ASP A 87 -14.83 12.04 2.07
CA ASP A 87 -15.93 12.27 3.02
C ASP A 87 -17.02 11.21 2.88
#